data_AF-A0A346YTM1-F1
#
_entry.id   AF-A0A346YTM1-F1
#
_cell.length_a   1.000
_cell.length_b   1.000
_cell.length_c   1.000
_cell.angle_alpha   90.00
_cell.angle_beta   90.00
_cell.angle_gamma   90.00
#
_symmetry.space_group_name_H-M   'P 1'
#
loop_
_entity.id
_entity.type
_entity.pdbx_description
1 polymer ?
#
loop_
_entity_poly.entity_id
_entity_poly.type
_entity_poly.pdbx_seq_one_letter_code
_entity_poly.pdbx_strand_id
1 'polypeptide(L)' 'MEKLDPLIYDHVISEERVDPLKILFADDTPRNIDAANQRGWALCIHHVSVRDTVAKIERLVDNQVGYERPFVCSPFSGNR' A
#
# COMPACT_ATOMS: atom_id res chain seq x y z
N MET A 1 -0.76 2.34 24.37
CA MET A 1 -0.13 2.08 23.06
C MET A 1 0.01 0.58 22.95
N GLU A 2 -0.86 -0.05 22.18
CA GLU A 2 -0.94 -1.50 22.08
C GLU A 2 0.24 -2.01 21.25
N LYS A 3 0.95 -3.01 21.78
CA LYS A 3 2.11 -3.62 21.14
C LYS A 3 1.56 -4.53 20.05
N LEU A 4 1.76 -4.18 18.77
CA LEU A 4 1.36 -5.06 17.68
C LEU A 4 2.08 -6.39 17.81
N ASP A 5 1.29 -7.46 17.85
CA ASP A 5 1.77 -8.82 17.87
C ASP A 5 2.31 -9.15 16.48
N PRO A 6 3.60 -9.51 16.33
CA PRO A 6 4.17 -9.91 15.05
C PRO A 6 3.39 -11.02 14.34
N LEU A 7 2.56 -11.79 15.05
CA LEU A 7 1.71 -12.83 14.47
C LEU A 7 0.62 -12.27 13.54
N ILE A 8 0.28 -10.98 13.62
CA ILE A 8 -0.75 -10.38 12.76
C ILE A 8 -0.35 -10.38 11.28
N TYR A 9 0.94 -10.23 10.97
CA TYR A 9 1.43 -10.20 9.59
C TYR A 9 1.31 -11.57 8.92
N ASP A 10 1.63 -12.65 9.64
CA ASP A 10 1.48 -14.02 9.13
C ASP A 10 0.00 -14.37 8.96
N HIS A 11 -0.85 -13.90 9.87
CA HIS A 11 -2.29 -14.11 9.79
C HIS A 11 -2.88 -13.48 8.53
N VAL A 12 -2.51 -12.24 8.20
CA VAL A 12 -2.96 -11.58 6.96
C VAL A 12 -2.58 -12.38 5.72
N ILE A 13 -1.33 -12.88 5.64
CA ILE A 13 -0.90 -13.71 4.50
C ILE A 13 -1.74 -14.99 4.41
N SER A 14 -1.99 -15.65 5.54
CA SER A 14 -2.72 -16.92 5.61
C SER A 14 -4.20 -16.78 5.23
N GLU A 15 -4.89 -15.76 5.78
CA GLU A 15 -6.32 -15.54 5.55
C GLU A 15 -6.59 -15.01 4.13
N GLU A 16 -5.87 -13.97 3.72
CA GLU A 16 -6.11 -13.29 2.45
C GLU A 16 -5.49 -14.05 1.26
N ARG A 17 -4.64 -15.05 1.53
CA ARG A 17 -3.94 -15.88 0.53
C ARG A 17 -3.21 -15.05 -0.52
N VAL A 18 -2.64 -13.93 -0.08
CA VAL A 18 -1.91 -12.98 -0.91
C VAL A 18 -0.41 -13.26 -0.87
N ASP A 19 0.25 -13.02 -2.01
CA ASP A 19 1.70 -13.02 -2.08
C ASP A 19 2.24 -11.80 -1.31
N PRO A 20 3.12 -11.98 -0.30
CA PRO A 20 3.72 -10.88 0.46
C PRO A 20 4.42 -9.83 -0.42
N LEU A 21 4.87 -10.20 -1.62
CA LEU A 21 5.48 -9.29 -2.58
C LEU A 21 4.47 -8.35 -3.26
N LYS A 22 3.17 -8.66 -3.16
CA LYS A 22 2.07 -7.88 -3.74
C LYS A 22 1.28 -7.09 -2.70
N ILE A 23 1.68 -7.14 -1.43
CA ILE A 23 1.05 -6.37 -0.36
C ILE A 23 1.78 -5.04 -0.23
N LEU A 24 1.03 -3.94 -0.34
CA LEU A 24 1.49 -2.62 0.04
C LEU A 24 1.03 -2.32 1.48
N PHE A 25 1.98 -2.10 2.37
CA PHE A 25 1.71 -1.80 3.79
C PHE A 25 2.16 -0.39 4.12
N ALA A 26 1.29 0.38 4.77
CA ALA A 26 1.56 1.74 5.19
C ALA A 26 1.17 1.93 6.66
N ASP A 27 2.12 2.42 7.46
CA ASP A 27 1.96 2.60 8.90
C ASP A 27 2.82 3.77 9.38
N ASP A 28 2.36 4.54 10.37
CA ASP A 28 3.06 5.72 10.90
C ASP A 28 4.13 5.38 11.95
N THR A 29 4.14 4.12 12.41
CA THR A 29 5.02 3.63 13.46
C THR A 29 6.19 2.85 12.83
N PRO A 30 7.45 3.33 12.94
CA PRO A 30 8.61 2.69 12.31
C PRO A 30 8.79 1.22 12.68
N ARG A 31 8.48 0.85 13.93
CA ARG A 31 8.59 -0.53 14.42
C ARG A 31 7.71 -1.51 13.63
N ASN A 32 6.55 -1.08 13.14
CA ASN A 32 5.64 -1.92 12.37
C ASN A 32 6.16 -2.13 10.95
N ILE A 33 6.78 -1.11 10.39
CA ILE A 33 7.46 -1.17 9.10
C ILE A 33 8.61 -2.17 9.16
N ASP A 34 9.43 -2.11 10.22
CA ASP A 34 10.51 -3.07 10.43
C ASP A 34 9.99 -4.51 10.59
N ALA A 35 8.90 -4.70 11.34
CA ALA A 35 8.29 -6.02 11.54
C ALA A 35 7.73 -6.60 10.23
N ALA A 36 7.03 -5.81 9.42
CA ALA A 36 6.53 -6.24 8.12
C ALA A 36 7.67 -6.60 7.15
N ASN A 37 8.72 -5.77 7.09
CA ASN A 37 9.91 -6.05 6.28
C ASN A 37 10.60 -7.36 6.68
N GLN A 38 10.75 -7.63 7.99
CA GLN A 38 11.33 -8.88 8.50
C GLN A 38 10.49 -10.11 8.14
N ARG A 39 9.20 -9.94 7.81
CA ARG A 39 8.29 -11.00 7.34
C ARG A 39 8.18 -11.07 5.82
N GLY A 40 9.04 -10.36 5.10
CA GLY A 40 9.14 -10.47 3.64
C GLY A 40 8.12 -9.63 2.88
N TRP A 41 7.43 -8.70 3.55
CA TRP A 41 6.57 -7.74 2.87
C TRP A 41 7.45 -6.71 2.17
N ALA A 42 7.50 -6.76 0.85
CA ALA A 42 8.49 -6.00 0.07
C ALA A 42 8.12 -4.53 -0.12
N LEU A 43 6.85 -4.16 0.04
CA LEU A 43 6.35 -2.81 -0.25
C LEU A 43 5.83 -2.14 1.04
N CYS A 44 6.75 -1.73 1.90
CA CYS A 44 6.41 -1.02 3.15
C CYS A 44 6.67 0.49 3.05
N ILE A 45 5.70 1.31 3.45
CA ILE A 45 5.78 2.77 3.48
C ILE A 45 5.61 3.26 4.92
N HIS A 46 6.66 3.88 5.46
CA HIS A 46 6.51 4.68 6.68
C HIS A 46 5.71 5.94 6.38
N HIS A 47 4.51 6.02 6.96
CA HIS A 47 3.60 7.15 6.82
C HIS A 47 4.06 8.32 7.67
N VAL A 48 4.47 9.41 7.01
CA VAL A 48 4.86 10.67 7.66
C VAL A 48 3.88 11.79 7.30
N SER A 49 3.38 11.77 6.06
CA SER A 49 2.33 12.67 5.60
C SER A 49 1.48 11.99 4.52
N VAL A 50 0.22 12.42 4.39
CA VAL A 50 -0.70 11.96 3.33
C VAL A 50 -0.10 12.23 1.96
N ARG A 51 0.42 13.45 1.75
CA ARG A 51 1.00 13.87 0.47
C ARG A 51 2.14 12.96 0.02
N ASP A 52 3.08 12.66 0.92
CA ASP A 52 4.23 11.82 0.58
C ASP A 52 3.83 10.36 0.39
N THR A 53 2.84 9.89 1.14
CA THR A 53 2.33 8.52 1.03
C THR A 53 1.66 8.30 -0.32
N VAL A 54 0.77 9.21 -0.73
CA VAL A 54 0.12 9.16 -2.04
C VAL A 54 1.15 9.20 -3.17
N ALA A 55 2.11 10.14 -3.12
CA ALA A 55 3.16 10.24 -4.13
C ALA A 55 4.04 8.97 -4.23
N LYS A 56 4.27 8.26 -3.12
CA LYS A 56 4.97 6.97 -3.12
C LYS A 56 4.13 5.86 -3.74
N ILE A 57 2.84 5.79 -3.41
CA ILE A 57 1.92 4.79 -3.97
C ILE A 57 1.78 4.99 -5.48
N GLU A 58 1.57 6.22 -5.94
CA GLU A 58 1.47 6.54 -7.38
C GLU A 58 2.71 6.04 -8.14
N ARG A 59 3.92 6.32 -7.63
CA ARG A 59 5.16 5.82 -8.24
C ARG A 59 5.26 4.30 -8.26
N LEU A 60 4.79 3.61 -7.22
CA LEU A 60 4.84 2.16 -7.16
C LEU A 60 3.89 1.51 -8.17
N VAL A 61 2.68 2.06 -8.30
CA VAL A 61 1.68 1.58 -9.27
C VAL A 61 2.13 1.87 -10.70
N ASP A 62 2.63 3.08 -10.97
CA ASP A 62 3.13 3.46 -12.32
C ASP A 62 4.32 2.59 -12.77
N ASN A 63 5.17 2.12 -11.85
CA ASN A 63 6.32 1.28 -12.18
C ASN A 63 5.97 -0.20 -12.39
N GLN A 64 4.86 -0.67 -11.81
CA GLN A 64 4.42 -2.07 -11.97
C GLN A 64 3.57 -2.30 -13.21
N VAL A 65 3.08 -1.22 -13.81
CA VAL A 65 2.15 -1.31 -14.92
C VAL A 65 2.65 -0.42 -16.05
N GLY A 66 2.94 -1.03 -17.20
CA GLY A 66 2.88 -0.31 -18.48
C GLY A 66 1.42 0.09 -18.75
N TYR A 67 0.86 0.98 -17.92
CA TYR A 67 -0.53 1.39 -17.97
C TYR A 67 -0.63 2.53 -18.98
N GLU A 68 -1.03 2.20 -20.20
CA GLU A 68 -1.66 3.17 -21.07
C GLU A 68 -2.83 3.79 -20.29
N ARG A 69 -2.76 5.08 -19.99
CA ARG A 69 -3.88 5.81 -19.37
C ARG A 69 -5.09 5.70 -20.32
N PRO A 70 -6.27 5.33 -19.81
CA PRO A 70 -7.39 6.23 -20.08
C PRO A 70 -8.34 6.28 -18.89
N PHE A 71 -8.17 7.28 -18.03
CA PHE A 71 -9.31 7.84 -17.30
C PHE A 71 -9.25 9.34 -17.42
N VAL A 72 -9.70 9.84 -18.57
CA VAL A 72 -10.28 11.17 -18.63
C VAL A 72 -11.61 11.04 -17.92
N CYS A 73 -11.74 11.61 -16.72
CA CYS A 73 -13.05 11.92 -16.18
C CYS A 73 -13.68 12.93 -17.15
N SER A 74 -14.49 12.43 -18.08
CA SER A 74 -15.34 13.30 -18.90
C SER A 74 -16.21 14.13 -17.94
N PRO A 75 -16.23 15.47 -18.08
CA PRO A 75 -17.13 16.27 -17.27
C PRO A 75 -18.57 15.87 -17.63
N PHE A 76 -19.37 15.67 -16.58
CA PHE A 76 -20.82 15.46 -16.66
C PHE A 76 -21.46 16.56 -17.53
N SER A 77 -21.74 16.27 -18.80
CA SER A 77 -22.67 17.08 -19.61
C SER A 77 -24.09 16.62 -19.27
N GLY A 78 -24.65 17.22 -18.22
CA GLY A 78 -26.07 17.13 -17.94
C GLY A 78 -26.86 17.86 -19.03
N ASN A 79 -27.50 17.11 -19.92
CA ASN A 79 -28.53 17.65 -20.80
C ASN A 79 -29.77 18.03 -19.96
N ARG A 80 -30.13 19.32 -19.99
CA ARG A 80 -31.51 19.79 -19.87
C ARG A 80 -31.88 20.50 -21.17
#